data_AF-A0A646QEX9-F1
#
_entry.id   AF-A0A646QEX9-F1
#
_cell.length_a   1.000
_cell.length_b   1.000
_cell.length_c   1.000
_cell.angle_alpha   90.00
_cell.angle_beta   90.00
_cell.angle_gamma   90.00
#
_symmetry.space_group_name_H-M   'P 1'
#
loop_
_entity.id
_entity.type
_entity.pdbx_description
1 polymer ?
#
loop_
_entity_poly.entity_id
_entity_poly.type
_entity_poly.pdbx_seq_one_letter_code
_entity_poly.pdbx_strand_id
1 'polypeptide(L)'
;MFSIVLATILALSVVRIQVSDSTKVREECSRIVTDSLEGLEGRWFIIYDGDRVAARDPLPICEFFYFGKIENDIIHFVWGSTYNGITSNRSYTIDRKEDGRLSIRTIIRNEKDEIKSWPIWLKIDDGFLLFWSCRDWGEGRFEEMEYILTKDTLRDQVDTEKFTSYLKEYGAKPRIFFERYHETCPYGDSKTMHKECPRIVTDSLEGLEGRWFIVYAGDRVAVRDPLPICDFFYFGKIENDIIHFAQGSTYNRRMAYNKSYTIDRKEDGRLFFRTIIRNLKDEIKSWPIWLKIDDGFLLFWSCRDWGEGRFEEVEVILTKDPRRDQVDKEKFTSYLKEYGAKPRIFFERYHETCPSSDSTTVHEECPRIVTDSLEGLEGRWFMVYGSDRVDDFLDTCEFFHFEKIENDIIHFVWGSTYNGITSNISYTIDRNEDDGRLSIRTIIRNEMDELKSWPIWLKIDDGFLLFWSCRDWGEGRVEEIVWILTKDPRRDQVDTEKFTSYLKENGAIPSTFFEQNHETCRYYFWK
;
A
#
# COMPACT_ATOMS: atom_id res chain seq x y z
N MET A 1 24.00 -29.53 -68.96
CA MET A 1 23.11 -30.40 -68.14
C MET A 1 22.94 -29.87 -66.72
N PHE A 2 24.00 -29.41 -66.05
CA PHE A 2 23.91 -28.79 -64.71
C PHE A 2 23.00 -27.56 -64.63
N SER A 3 22.97 -26.70 -65.66
CA SER A 3 22.16 -25.48 -65.64
C SER A 3 20.65 -25.72 -65.71
N ILE A 4 20.21 -26.86 -66.27
CA ILE A 4 18.79 -27.20 -66.35
C ILE A 4 18.30 -27.70 -64.99
N VAL A 5 19.10 -28.54 -64.31
CA VAL A 5 18.80 -29.00 -62.95
C VAL A 5 18.74 -27.84 -61.97
N LEU A 6 19.66 -26.86 -62.07
CA LEU A 6 19.66 -25.68 -61.22
C LEU A 6 18.43 -24.78 -61.47
N ALA A 7 18.01 -24.64 -62.73
CA ALA A 7 16.79 -23.89 -63.08
C ALA A 7 15.52 -24.60 -62.59
N THR A 8 15.47 -25.94 -62.63
CA THR A 8 14.34 -26.71 -62.09
C THR A 8 14.30 -26.65 -60.56
N ILE A 9 15.45 -26.68 -59.87
CA ILE A 9 15.52 -26.47 -58.42
C ILE A 9 15.08 -25.05 -58.08
N LEU A 10 15.53 -24.02 -58.80
CA LEU A 10 15.07 -22.65 -58.54
C LEU A 10 13.58 -22.47 -58.82
N ALA A 11 13.03 -23.07 -59.89
CA ALA A 11 11.60 -23.01 -60.21
C ALA A 11 10.72 -23.81 -59.23
N LEU A 12 11.21 -24.95 -58.70
CA LEU A 12 10.54 -25.71 -57.64
C LEU A 12 10.75 -25.10 -56.24
N SER A 13 11.83 -24.35 -56.04
CA SER A 13 12.12 -23.58 -54.81
C SER A 13 11.46 -22.21 -54.80
N VAL A 14 10.87 -21.77 -55.91
CA VAL A 14 9.69 -20.88 -55.88
C VAL A 14 8.46 -21.71 -55.50
N VAL A 15 8.57 -22.47 -54.40
CA VAL A 15 7.44 -22.51 -53.47
C VAL A 15 7.22 -21.04 -53.18
N ARG A 16 6.11 -20.50 -53.66
CA ARG A 16 5.57 -19.30 -53.07
C ARG A 16 5.53 -19.60 -51.57
N ILE A 17 6.53 -19.11 -50.84
CA ILE A 17 6.29 -18.56 -49.53
C ILE A 17 5.31 -17.44 -49.85
N GLN A 18 4.03 -17.81 -50.00
CA GLN A 18 3.02 -17.04 -49.34
C GLN A 18 3.54 -17.04 -47.91
N VAL A 19 4.28 -15.97 -47.58
CA VAL A 19 4.14 -15.37 -46.28
C VAL A 19 2.64 -15.19 -46.27
N SER A 20 1.93 -16.18 -45.70
CA SER A 20 0.51 -16.03 -45.44
C SER A 20 0.46 -14.65 -44.83
N ASP A 21 -0.19 -13.69 -45.51
CA ASP A 21 -0.28 -12.32 -45.07
C ASP A 21 -0.64 -12.35 -43.58
N SER A 22 0.36 -12.34 -42.70
CA SER A 22 0.18 -12.31 -41.24
C SER A 22 -0.22 -10.90 -40.82
N THR A 23 -0.23 -10.00 -41.80
CA THR A 23 -0.83 -8.68 -41.84
C THR A 23 -2.29 -8.70 -42.24
N LYS A 24 -2.90 -9.83 -42.65
CA LYS A 24 -4.36 -9.98 -42.65
C LYS A 24 -4.84 -10.19 -41.22
N VAL A 25 -4.96 -9.07 -40.51
CA VAL A 25 -6.02 -8.84 -39.52
C VAL A 25 -6.06 -9.89 -38.41
N ARG A 26 -5.11 -9.80 -37.47
CA ARG A 26 -5.38 -10.21 -36.08
C ARG A 26 -6.35 -9.22 -35.45
N GLU A 27 -7.61 -9.28 -35.87
CA GLU A 27 -8.78 -8.81 -35.12
C GLU A 27 -9.09 -9.75 -33.92
N GLU A 28 -8.18 -10.67 -33.60
CA GLU A 28 -8.43 -11.94 -32.89
C GLU A 28 -8.94 -11.77 -31.46
N CYS A 29 -8.65 -10.65 -30.78
CA CYS A 29 -9.04 -10.51 -29.37
C CYS A 29 -10.46 -9.94 -29.15
N SER A 30 -11.18 -9.57 -30.22
CA SER A 30 -12.32 -8.64 -30.12
C SER A 30 -13.71 -9.25 -30.34
N ARG A 31 -13.81 -10.54 -30.64
CA ARG A 31 -15.07 -11.18 -31.10
C ARG A 31 -15.87 -11.92 -30.02
N ILE A 32 -15.38 -11.99 -28.79
CA ILE A 32 -15.96 -12.88 -27.79
C ILE A 32 -16.97 -12.14 -26.92
N VAL A 33 -18.22 -12.60 -26.94
CA VAL A 33 -19.30 -12.15 -26.06
C VAL A 33 -19.41 -13.17 -24.92
N THR A 34 -19.46 -12.67 -23.69
CA THR A 34 -19.62 -13.52 -22.51
C THR A 34 -21.07 -13.98 -22.38
N ASP A 35 -21.25 -15.24 -21.96
CA ASP A 35 -22.55 -15.83 -21.64
C ASP A 35 -23.18 -15.15 -20.39
N SER A 36 -24.18 -15.78 -19.77
CA SER A 36 -24.73 -15.31 -18.49
C SER A 36 -23.65 -15.18 -17.42
N LEU A 37 -23.70 -14.09 -16.65
CA LEU A 37 -22.85 -13.86 -15.48
C LEU A 37 -23.49 -14.34 -14.17
N GLU A 38 -24.66 -14.98 -14.26
CA GLU A 38 -25.35 -15.54 -13.11
C GLU A 38 -24.46 -16.55 -12.38
N GLY A 39 -24.33 -16.39 -11.06
CA GLY A 39 -23.49 -17.24 -10.23
C GLY A 39 -22.00 -16.87 -10.23
N LEU A 40 -21.55 -15.84 -10.97
CA LEU A 40 -20.17 -15.37 -10.97
C LEU A 40 -19.71 -14.84 -9.60
N GLU A 41 -20.61 -14.24 -8.83
CA GLU A 41 -20.26 -13.58 -7.57
C GLU A 41 -19.60 -14.52 -6.55
N GLY A 42 -18.65 -13.96 -5.80
CA GLY A 42 -17.91 -14.66 -4.76
C GLY A 42 -16.49 -15.06 -5.19
N ARG A 43 -15.91 -15.99 -4.42
CA ARG A 43 -14.53 -16.44 -4.59
C ARG A 43 -14.45 -17.67 -5.50
N TRP A 44 -13.47 -17.64 -6.39
CA TRP A 44 -13.12 -18.71 -7.32
C TRP A 44 -11.62 -18.97 -7.26
N PHE A 45 -11.20 -20.18 -6.93
CA PHE A 45 -9.80 -20.59 -6.82
C PHE A 45 -9.27 -21.06 -8.18
N ILE A 46 -8.09 -20.58 -8.59
CA ILE A 46 -7.46 -20.95 -9.86
C ILE A 46 -6.86 -22.35 -9.76
N ILE A 47 -7.52 -23.35 -10.33
CA ILE A 47 -7.07 -24.75 -10.28
C ILE A 47 -6.30 -25.19 -11.52
N TYR A 48 -6.45 -24.49 -12.64
CA TYR A 48 -5.58 -24.65 -13.80
C TYR A 48 -5.21 -23.30 -14.41
N ASP A 49 -3.99 -23.24 -14.94
CA ASP A 49 -3.40 -22.05 -15.58
C ASP A 49 -2.76 -22.46 -16.92
N GLY A 50 -3.00 -21.71 -17.99
CA GLY A 50 -2.35 -21.96 -19.29
C GLY A 50 -0.98 -21.31 -19.45
N ASP A 51 -0.53 -20.44 -18.55
CA ASP A 51 0.78 -19.81 -18.66
C ASP A 51 1.93 -20.69 -18.14
N ARG A 52 3.02 -20.74 -18.89
CA ARG A 52 4.23 -21.52 -18.55
C ARG A 52 5.11 -20.80 -17.53
N VAL A 53 4.88 -19.51 -17.29
CA VAL A 53 5.61 -18.74 -16.26
C VAL A 53 5.29 -19.28 -14.86
N ALA A 54 4.09 -19.86 -14.69
CA ALA A 54 3.69 -20.68 -13.54
C ALA A 54 4.41 -22.03 -13.43
N ALA A 55 5.50 -22.27 -14.16
CA ALA A 55 6.42 -23.38 -13.91
C ALA A 55 7.74 -22.92 -13.28
N ARG A 56 7.88 -21.63 -12.93
CA ARG A 56 9.05 -21.09 -12.23
C ARG A 56 8.74 -20.94 -10.73
N ASP A 57 9.52 -21.65 -9.95
CA ASP A 57 9.49 -21.69 -8.48
C ASP A 57 9.88 -20.33 -7.85
N PRO A 58 9.30 -19.93 -6.70
CA PRO A 58 8.21 -20.59 -5.98
C PRO A 58 6.83 -20.24 -6.54
N LEU A 59 6.00 -21.27 -6.74
CA LEU A 59 4.61 -21.07 -7.14
C LEU A 59 3.76 -20.50 -6.01
N PRO A 60 2.75 -19.68 -6.34
CA PRO A 60 1.77 -19.28 -5.36
C PRO A 60 1.04 -20.52 -4.82
N ILE A 61 0.99 -20.58 -3.50
CA ILE A 61 0.33 -21.61 -2.69
C ILE A 61 -1.19 -21.53 -2.83
N CYS A 62 -1.73 -20.33 -3.08
CA CYS A 62 -3.16 -20.14 -3.32
C CYS A 62 -3.41 -18.91 -4.20
N GLU A 63 -4.07 -19.10 -5.34
CA GLU A 63 -4.54 -18.01 -6.20
C GLU A 63 -6.06 -18.07 -6.37
N PHE A 64 -6.71 -16.92 -6.32
CA PHE A 64 -8.16 -16.82 -6.47
C PHE A 64 -8.58 -15.52 -7.14
N PHE A 65 -9.72 -15.54 -7.80
CA PHE A 65 -10.48 -14.36 -8.19
C PHE A 65 -11.67 -14.21 -7.26
N TYR A 66 -11.86 -13.01 -6.72
CA TYR A 66 -13.07 -12.64 -6.01
C TYR A 66 -13.86 -11.65 -6.86
N PHE A 67 -15.01 -12.08 -7.37
CA PHE A 67 -15.94 -11.22 -8.11
C PHE A 67 -16.93 -10.61 -7.13
N GLY A 68 -16.93 -9.29 -7.05
CA GLY A 68 -17.89 -8.51 -6.28
C GLY A 68 -19.28 -8.51 -6.91
N LYS A 69 -20.20 -7.78 -6.28
CA LYS A 69 -21.56 -7.62 -6.78
C LYS A 69 -21.55 -6.95 -8.15
N ILE A 70 -22.41 -7.41 -9.05
CA ILE A 70 -22.60 -6.77 -10.36
C ILE A 70 -23.51 -5.55 -10.17
N GLU A 71 -22.98 -4.35 -10.37
CA GLU A 71 -23.71 -3.08 -10.22
C GLU A 71 -23.59 -2.26 -11.50
N ASN A 72 -24.72 -1.92 -12.14
CA ASN A 72 -24.75 -1.12 -13.37
C ASN A 72 -23.79 -1.61 -14.46
N ASP A 73 -23.77 -2.93 -14.72
CA ASP A 73 -22.89 -3.56 -15.72
C ASP A 73 -21.38 -3.44 -15.44
N ILE A 74 -21.02 -3.03 -14.22
CA ILE A 74 -19.65 -2.98 -13.71
C ILE A 74 -19.47 -4.10 -12.70
N ILE A 75 -18.34 -4.82 -12.81
CA ILE A 75 -17.94 -5.88 -11.88
C ILE A 75 -16.59 -5.52 -11.31
N HIS A 76 -16.52 -5.30 -10.00
CA HIS A 76 -15.22 -5.23 -9.32
C HIS A 76 -14.71 -6.64 -9.08
N PHE A 77 -13.49 -6.95 -9.50
CA PHE A 77 -12.86 -8.21 -9.13
C PHE A 77 -11.47 -8.02 -8.56
N VAL A 78 -11.12 -8.89 -7.61
CA VAL A 78 -9.81 -8.92 -6.96
C VAL A 78 -9.13 -10.22 -7.34
N TRP A 79 -7.93 -10.12 -7.88
CA TRP A 79 -7.01 -11.25 -8.00
C TRP A 79 -6.15 -11.30 -6.75
N GLY A 80 -6.28 -12.35 -5.95
CA GLY A 80 -5.39 -12.65 -4.83
C GLY A 80 -4.43 -13.80 -5.14
N SER A 81 -3.17 -13.66 -4.74
CA SER A 81 -2.14 -14.69 -4.85
C SER A 81 -1.30 -14.76 -3.58
N THR A 82 -1.12 -15.96 -3.03
CA THR A 82 -0.35 -16.22 -1.80
C THR A 82 0.96 -16.93 -2.11
N TYR A 83 2.09 -16.34 -1.76
CA TYR A 83 3.44 -16.91 -1.94
C TYR A 83 4.12 -17.03 -0.57
N ASN A 84 4.51 -18.22 -0.14
CA ASN A 84 5.19 -18.46 1.15
C ASN A 84 4.49 -17.80 2.36
N GLY A 85 3.15 -17.83 2.38
CA GLY A 85 2.33 -17.21 3.43
C GLY A 85 2.07 -15.70 3.26
N ILE A 86 2.68 -15.04 2.28
CA ILE A 86 2.44 -13.63 1.94
C ILE A 86 1.39 -13.55 0.84
N THR A 87 0.27 -12.88 1.12
CA THR A 87 -0.79 -12.67 0.13
C THR A 87 -0.66 -11.29 -0.52
N SER A 88 -0.68 -11.24 -1.85
CA SER A 88 -0.81 -10.04 -2.66
C SER A 88 -2.19 -10.01 -3.32
N ASN A 89 -2.82 -8.84 -3.36
CA ASN A 89 -4.11 -8.64 -4.02
C ASN A 89 -4.01 -7.51 -5.05
N ARG A 90 -4.57 -7.72 -6.24
CA ARG A 90 -4.74 -6.70 -7.27
C ARG A 90 -6.22 -6.52 -7.56
N SER A 91 -6.68 -5.28 -7.47
CA SER A 91 -8.08 -4.93 -7.77
C SER A 91 -8.20 -4.45 -9.20
N TYR A 92 -9.25 -4.89 -9.85
CA TYR A 92 -9.57 -4.59 -11.23
C TYR A 92 -11.05 -4.29 -11.36
N THR A 93 -11.42 -3.58 -12.42
CA THR A 93 -12.80 -3.34 -12.79
C THR A 93 -13.06 -3.99 -14.14
N ILE A 94 -14.17 -4.72 -14.26
CA ILE A 94 -14.66 -5.26 -15.53
C ILE A 94 -15.83 -4.39 -15.95
N ASP A 95 -15.72 -3.82 -17.15
CA ASP A 95 -16.79 -3.07 -17.79
C ASP A 95 -17.47 -3.98 -18.82
N ARG A 96 -18.80 -4.12 -18.76
CA ARG A 96 -19.59 -4.73 -19.82
C ARG A 96 -20.04 -3.66 -20.82
N LYS A 97 -19.72 -3.87 -22.08
CA LYS A 97 -20.10 -3.00 -23.20
C LYS A 97 -21.53 -3.32 -23.65
N GLU A 98 -22.15 -2.39 -24.37
CA GLU A 98 -23.52 -2.53 -24.90
C GLU A 98 -23.70 -3.78 -25.79
N ASP A 99 -22.63 -4.23 -26.45
CA ASP A 99 -22.61 -5.44 -27.27
C ASP A 99 -22.37 -6.74 -26.46
N GLY A 100 -22.39 -6.64 -25.13
CA GLY A 100 -22.20 -7.76 -24.21
C GLY A 100 -20.74 -8.18 -24.02
N ARG A 101 -19.78 -7.55 -24.70
CA ARG A 101 -18.35 -7.84 -24.51
C ARG A 101 -17.86 -7.29 -23.17
N LEU A 102 -16.94 -8.01 -22.55
CA LEU A 102 -16.32 -7.61 -21.29
C LEU A 102 -14.91 -7.12 -21.52
N SER A 103 -14.48 -6.15 -20.73
CA SER A 103 -13.07 -5.73 -20.69
C SER A 103 -12.63 -5.42 -19.27
N ILE A 104 -11.42 -5.85 -18.92
CA ILE A 104 -10.76 -5.40 -17.70
C ILE A 104 -10.21 -4.01 -17.94
N ARG A 105 -10.43 -3.12 -16.97
CA ARG A 105 -9.89 -1.78 -16.88
C ARG A 105 -8.96 -1.69 -15.67
N THR A 106 -7.76 -1.19 -15.91
CA THR A 106 -6.79 -0.87 -14.85
C THR A 106 -6.24 0.54 -15.07
N ILE A 107 -5.99 1.24 -13.97
CA ILE A 107 -5.24 2.51 -14.00
C ILE A 107 -3.77 2.15 -13.82
N ILE A 108 -2.93 2.48 -14.78
CA ILE A 108 -1.48 2.44 -14.59
C ILE A 108 -1.08 3.81 -14.08
N ARG A 109 -0.66 3.88 -12.81
CA ARG A 109 -0.15 5.11 -12.21
C ARG A 109 1.19 5.47 -12.86
N ASN A 110 1.11 6.24 -13.93
CA ASN A 110 2.20 7.02 -14.50
C ASN A 110 1.86 8.52 -14.36
N GLU A 111 2.71 9.43 -14.86
CA GLU A 111 2.47 10.89 -14.78
C GLU A 111 1.13 11.36 -15.38
N LYS A 112 0.39 10.48 -16.10
CA LYS A 112 -0.87 10.80 -16.78
C LYS A 112 -2.04 9.89 -16.38
N ASP A 113 -1.86 9.01 -15.40
CA ASP A 113 -2.85 7.98 -14.99
C ASP A 113 -3.53 7.29 -16.20
N GLU A 114 -2.71 6.70 -17.07
CA GLU A 114 -3.22 6.04 -18.28
C GLU A 114 -4.12 4.84 -17.94
N ILE A 115 -5.35 4.87 -18.45
CA ILE A 115 -6.29 3.77 -18.34
C ILE A 115 -5.97 2.74 -19.43
N LYS A 116 -5.54 1.55 -19.03
CA LYS A 116 -5.43 0.41 -19.94
C LYS A 116 -6.68 -0.47 -19.84
N SER A 117 -7.18 -0.89 -21.00
CA SER A 117 -8.30 -1.80 -21.10
C SER A 117 -7.96 -2.94 -22.05
N TRP A 118 -8.33 -4.16 -21.69
CA TRP A 118 -8.18 -5.32 -22.56
C TRP A 118 -9.40 -6.25 -22.46
N PRO A 119 -9.78 -6.91 -23.56
CA PRO A 119 -10.94 -7.78 -23.60
C PRO A 119 -10.75 -9.02 -22.71
N ILE A 120 -11.87 -9.45 -22.11
CA ILE A 120 -11.95 -10.72 -21.39
C ILE A 120 -13.17 -11.53 -21.82
N TRP A 121 -13.12 -12.80 -21.50
CA TRP A 121 -14.21 -13.74 -21.62
C TRP A 121 -14.34 -14.57 -20.35
N LEU A 122 -15.58 -14.70 -19.87
CA LEU A 122 -15.92 -15.53 -18.73
C LEU A 122 -16.91 -16.60 -19.20
N LYS A 123 -16.73 -17.85 -18.78
CA LYS A 123 -17.70 -18.92 -19.05
C LYS A 123 -17.83 -19.82 -17.83
N ILE A 124 -19.03 -19.87 -17.26
CA ILE A 124 -19.35 -20.77 -16.15
C ILE A 124 -19.99 -22.03 -16.74
N ASP A 125 -19.44 -23.20 -16.37
CA ASP A 125 -19.93 -24.50 -16.83
C ASP A 125 -19.57 -25.59 -15.82
N ASP A 126 -20.51 -26.48 -15.51
CA ASP A 126 -20.37 -27.59 -14.55
C ASP A 126 -19.75 -27.19 -13.19
N GLY A 127 -20.04 -25.98 -12.70
CA GLY A 127 -19.49 -25.47 -11.43
C GLY A 127 -18.07 -24.90 -11.52
N PHE A 128 -17.49 -24.86 -12.72
CA PHE A 128 -16.19 -24.25 -13.01
C PHE A 128 -16.36 -22.94 -13.78
N LEU A 129 -15.36 -22.07 -13.66
CA LEU A 129 -15.26 -20.82 -14.40
C LEU A 129 -14.02 -20.87 -15.29
N LEU A 130 -14.22 -20.75 -16.60
CA LEU A 130 -13.15 -20.38 -17.52
C LEU A 130 -13.04 -18.86 -17.55
N PHE A 131 -11.85 -18.37 -17.22
CA PHE A 131 -11.45 -16.99 -17.44
C PHE A 131 -10.45 -16.97 -18.59
N TRP A 132 -10.69 -16.12 -19.57
CA TRP A 132 -9.73 -15.85 -20.63
C TRP A 132 -9.59 -14.34 -20.81
N SER A 133 -8.37 -13.88 -21.08
CA SER A 133 -8.10 -12.49 -21.41
C SER A 133 -7.08 -12.41 -22.52
N CYS A 134 -7.22 -11.41 -23.38
CA CYS A 134 -6.20 -11.08 -24.38
C CYS A 134 -5.81 -9.62 -24.25
N ARG A 135 -4.52 -9.37 -24.05
CA ARG A 135 -3.91 -8.06 -23.98
C ARG A 135 -3.08 -7.76 -25.22
N ASP A 136 -3.39 -6.64 -25.88
CA ASP A 136 -2.58 -6.09 -26.96
C ASP A 136 -1.49 -5.18 -26.39
N TRP A 137 -0.24 -5.49 -26.70
CA TRP A 137 0.94 -4.72 -26.28
C TRP A 137 1.40 -3.72 -27.35
N GLY A 138 0.72 -3.67 -28.51
CA GLY A 138 1.14 -2.94 -29.69
C GLY A 138 2.08 -3.76 -30.59
N GLU A 139 2.34 -3.25 -31.79
CA GLU A 139 3.26 -3.87 -32.78
C GLU A 139 2.91 -5.33 -33.16
N GLY A 140 1.64 -5.71 -33.02
CA GLY A 140 1.17 -7.07 -33.29
C GLY A 140 1.54 -8.10 -32.21
N ARG A 141 1.98 -7.65 -31.03
CA ARG A 141 2.25 -8.51 -29.87
C ARG A 141 1.00 -8.63 -29.00
N PHE A 142 0.57 -9.87 -28.77
CA PHE A 142 -0.57 -10.19 -27.93
C PHE A 142 -0.14 -11.14 -26.82
N GLU A 143 -0.72 -10.95 -25.65
CA GLU A 143 -0.59 -11.83 -24.49
C GLU A 143 -1.97 -12.39 -24.16
N GLU A 144 -2.10 -13.72 -24.20
CA GLU A 144 -3.31 -14.43 -23.78
C GLU A 144 -3.04 -15.06 -22.41
N MET A 145 -4.00 -14.91 -21.50
CA MET A 145 -4.01 -15.55 -20.18
C MET A 145 -5.31 -16.33 -20.02
N GLU A 146 -5.21 -17.59 -19.61
CA GLU A 146 -6.34 -18.50 -19.42
C GLU A 146 -6.26 -19.22 -18.08
N TYR A 147 -7.38 -19.22 -17.35
CA TYR A 147 -7.52 -19.87 -16.05
C TYR A 147 -8.80 -20.69 -16.00
N ILE A 148 -8.73 -21.86 -15.37
CA ILE A 148 -9.92 -22.59 -14.93
C ILE A 148 -10.00 -22.46 -13.42
N LEU A 149 -11.15 -22.02 -12.93
CA LEU A 149 -11.40 -21.77 -11.54
C LEU A 149 -12.59 -22.57 -11.01
N THR A 150 -12.64 -22.75 -9.69
CA THR A 150 -13.75 -23.42 -8.98
C THR A 150 -14.06 -22.69 -7.67
N LYS A 151 -15.30 -22.79 -7.18
CA LYS A 151 -15.66 -22.25 -5.85
C LYS A 151 -15.19 -23.12 -4.69
N ASP A 152 -14.95 -24.40 -4.94
CA ASP A 152 -14.51 -25.37 -3.92
C ASP A 152 -13.03 -25.70 -4.14
N THR A 153 -12.22 -25.72 -3.08
CA THR A 153 -10.80 -26.11 -3.17
C THR A 153 -10.60 -27.62 -3.34
N LEU A 154 -11.69 -28.40 -3.24
CA LEU A 154 -11.69 -29.85 -3.36
C LEU A 154 -11.82 -30.27 -4.83
N ARG A 155 -11.01 -31.26 -5.20
CA ARG A 155 -10.86 -31.76 -6.58
C ARG A 155 -12.07 -32.56 -7.03
N ASP A 156 -12.91 -31.97 -7.89
CA ASP A 156 -13.69 -32.73 -8.86
C ASP A 156 -12.88 -32.86 -10.16
N GLN A 157 -13.07 -33.94 -10.92
CA GLN A 157 -12.36 -34.15 -12.19
C GLN A 157 -12.76 -33.09 -13.21
N VAL A 158 -11.90 -32.09 -13.41
CA VAL A 158 -12.09 -31.06 -14.43
C VAL A 158 -11.76 -31.64 -15.80
N ASP A 159 -12.70 -31.53 -16.74
CA ASP A 159 -12.45 -31.83 -18.14
C ASP A 159 -11.73 -30.64 -18.82
N THR A 160 -10.40 -30.62 -18.72
CA THR A 160 -9.59 -29.58 -19.35
C THR A 160 -9.69 -29.58 -20.88
N GLU A 161 -10.05 -30.70 -21.52
CA GLU A 161 -10.22 -30.79 -22.97
C GLU A 161 -11.50 -30.07 -23.43
N LYS A 162 -12.57 -30.12 -22.62
CA LYS A 162 -13.80 -29.33 -22.82
C LYS A 162 -13.49 -27.84 -22.83
N PHE A 163 -12.77 -27.33 -21.81
CA PHE A 163 -12.38 -25.91 -21.75
C PHE A 163 -11.41 -25.50 -22.86
N THR A 164 -10.49 -26.37 -23.24
CA THR A 164 -9.60 -26.17 -24.39
C THR A 164 -10.40 -26.05 -25.70
N SER A 165 -11.47 -26.84 -25.86
CA SER A 165 -12.33 -26.80 -27.04
C SER A 165 -13.11 -25.49 -27.13
N TYR A 166 -13.60 -24.98 -26.00
CA TYR A 166 -14.21 -23.64 -25.93
C TYR A 166 -13.25 -22.56 -26.42
N LEU A 167 -12.01 -22.53 -25.93
CA LEU A 167 -11.03 -21.55 -26.37
C LEU A 167 -10.76 -21.62 -27.89
N LYS A 168 -10.66 -22.83 -28.47
CA LYS A 168 -10.47 -23.02 -29.92
C LYS A 168 -11.64 -22.51 -30.74
N GLU A 169 -12.88 -22.76 -30.29
CA GLU A 169 -14.09 -22.33 -31.00
C GLU A 169 -14.12 -20.81 -31.20
N TYR A 170 -13.64 -20.06 -30.20
CA TYR A 170 -13.60 -18.60 -30.23
C TYR A 170 -12.29 -18.02 -30.80
N GLY A 171 -11.44 -18.87 -31.40
CA GLY A 171 -10.23 -18.44 -32.09
C GLY A 171 -9.05 -18.11 -31.18
N ALA A 172 -9.15 -18.39 -29.87
CA ALA A 172 -8.00 -18.34 -28.97
C ALA A 172 -7.03 -19.49 -29.32
N LYS A 173 -5.77 -19.33 -28.93
CA LYS A 173 -4.75 -20.38 -29.10
C LYS A 173 -4.46 -21.00 -27.74
N PRO A 174 -5.36 -21.89 -27.23
CA PRO A 174 -5.23 -22.39 -25.88
C PRO A 174 -3.90 -23.10 -25.69
N ARG A 175 -3.25 -22.76 -24.59
CA ARG A 175 -2.06 -23.45 -24.13
C ARG A 175 -2.45 -24.72 -23.37
N ILE A 176 -1.45 -25.48 -22.98
CA ILE A 176 -1.64 -26.63 -22.09
C ILE A 176 -1.97 -26.09 -20.70
N PHE A 177 -3.07 -26.55 -20.12
CA PHE A 177 -3.43 -26.23 -18.74
C PHE A 177 -2.54 -26.99 -17.75
N PHE A 178 -1.90 -26.26 -16.85
CA PHE A 178 -1.12 -26.79 -15.74
C PHE A 178 -1.94 -26.73 -14.45
N GLU A 179 -2.01 -27.85 -13.73
CA GLU A 179 -2.73 -27.95 -12.47
C GLU A 179 -2.05 -27.13 -11.37
N ARG A 180 -2.84 -26.47 -10.53
CA ARG A 180 -2.41 -25.74 -9.33
C ARG A 180 -2.91 -26.45 -8.07
N TYR A 181 -2.03 -26.58 -7.07
CA TYR A 181 -2.33 -27.26 -5.80
C TYR A 181 -2.74 -26.23 -4.74
N HIS A 182 -3.91 -26.42 -4.11
CA HIS A 182 -4.44 -25.55 -3.04
C HIS A 182 -4.46 -26.22 -1.66
N GLU A 183 -3.72 -27.31 -1.48
CA GLU A 183 -3.78 -28.15 -0.26
C GLU A 183 -3.39 -27.40 1.02
N THR A 184 -2.64 -26.31 0.90
CA THR A 184 -2.22 -25.42 2.00
C THR A 184 -2.83 -24.02 1.90
N CYS A 185 -3.91 -23.85 1.10
CA CYS A 185 -4.57 -22.57 0.97
C CYS A 185 -5.22 -22.16 2.31
N PRO A 186 -4.86 -21.00 2.89
CA PRO A 186 -5.38 -20.55 4.19
C PRO A 186 -6.87 -20.16 4.16
N TYR A 187 -7.50 -20.16 2.98
CA TYR A 187 -8.88 -19.73 2.76
C TYR A 187 -9.92 -20.87 2.79
N GLY A 188 -9.58 -22.00 3.40
CA GLY A 188 -10.45 -23.18 3.50
C GLY A 188 -11.84 -22.88 4.10
N ASP A 189 -12.88 -23.39 3.42
CA ASP A 189 -14.30 -23.41 3.77
C ASP A 189 -14.98 -22.09 4.18
N SER A 190 -15.43 -21.34 3.17
CA SER A 190 -16.36 -20.20 3.31
C SER A 190 -17.76 -20.59 3.80
N LYS A 191 -18.07 -21.88 4.01
CA LYS A 191 -19.42 -22.38 4.35
C LYS A 191 -19.82 -22.22 5.81
N THR A 192 -19.00 -21.62 6.68
CA THR A 192 -19.39 -21.42 8.08
C THR A 192 -19.55 -19.94 8.45
N MET A 193 -20.50 -19.27 7.80
CA MET A 193 -20.94 -17.93 8.19
C MET A 193 -21.66 -17.99 9.55
N HIS A 194 -21.26 -17.13 10.49
CA HIS A 194 -22.03 -16.92 11.72
C HIS A 194 -23.43 -16.41 11.37
N LYS A 195 -24.46 -16.75 12.16
CA LYS A 195 -25.81 -16.19 11.97
C LYS A 195 -25.91 -14.76 12.51
N GLU A 196 -25.10 -14.41 13.52
CA GLU A 196 -24.99 -13.10 14.15
C GLU A 196 -23.57 -12.92 14.71
N CYS A 197 -23.09 -11.67 14.84
CA CYS A 197 -21.86 -11.38 15.58
C CYS A 197 -22.03 -11.77 17.06
N PRO A 198 -21.10 -12.53 17.65
CA PRO A 198 -21.12 -12.83 19.07
C PRO A 198 -21.30 -11.59 19.95
N ARG A 199 -22.10 -11.72 21.01
CA ARG A 199 -22.28 -10.67 22.02
C ARG A 199 -21.15 -10.76 23.04
N ILE A 200 -20.10 -9.97 22.83
CA ILE A 200 -18.91 -9.97 23.70
C ILE A 200 -18.85 -8.65 24.48
N VAL A 201 -18.50 -8.73 25.76
CA VAL A 201 -18.25 -7.59 26.65
C VAL A 201 -16.75 -7.51 26.93
N THR A 202 -16.19 -6.31 26.88
CA THR A 202 -14.78 -6.08 27.25
C THR A 202 -14.66 -6.02 28.77
N ASP A 203 -13.82 -6.88 29.34
CA ASP A 203 -13.65 -7.03 30.79
C ASP A 203 -13.09 -5.78 31.47
N SER A 204 -12.06 -5.16 30.88
CA SER A 204 -11.42 -3.95 31.38
C SER A 204 -10.75 -3.17 30.24
N LEU A 205 -10.73 -1.85 30.38
CA LEU A 205 -9.97 -0.93 29.52
C LEU A 205 -8.68 -0.42 30.19
N GLU A 206 -8.43 -0.84 31.44
CA GLU A 206 -7.26 -0.42 32.19
C GLU A 206 -5.97 -0.85 31.47
N GLY A 207 -5.04 0.08 31.31
CA GLY A 207 -3.77 -0.15 30.62
C GLY A 207 -3.85 -0.11 29.09
N LEU A 208 -5.03 0.15 28.49
CA LEU A 208 -5.20 0.27 27.05
C LEU A 208 -4.48 1.49 26.47
N GLU A 209 -4.34 2.58 27.22
CA GLU A 209 -3.76 3.83 26.73
C GLU A 209 -2.32 3.65 26.21
N GLY A 210 -2.01 4.36 25.12
CA GLY A 210 -0.71 4.37 24.47
C GLY A 210 -0.66 3.60 23.15
N ARG A 211 0.58 3.36 22.67
CA ARG A 211 0.86 2.72 21.39
C ARG A 211 0.94 1.20 21.53
N TRP A 212 0.27 0.49 20.62
CA TRP A 212 0.24 -0.96 20.51
C TRP A 212 0.56 -1.38 19.09
N PHE A 213 1.63 -2.15 18.89
CA PHE A 213 2.10 -2.63 17.60
C PHE A 213 1.43 -3.96 17.26
N ILE A 214 0.95 -4.12 16.03
CA ILE A 214 0.30 -5.34 15.55
C ILE A 214 1.36 -6.42 15.31
N VAL A 215 1.51 -7.37 16.25
CA VAL A 215 2.45 -8.50 16.13
C VAL A 215 1.84 -9.69 15.41
N TYR A 216 0.52 -9.87 15.51
CA TYR A 216 -0.20 -10.88 14.74
C TYR A 216 -1.45 -10.30 14.13
N ALA A 217 -1.75 -10.73 12.91
CA ALA A 217 -2.97 -10.38 12.22
C ALA A 217 -3.64 -11.62 11.65
N GLY A 218 -4.96 -11.69 11.73
CA GLY A 218 -5.74 -12.65 10.97
C GLY A 218 -5.61 -12.42 9.46
N ASP A 219 -5.95 -13.46 8.70
CA ASP A 219 -5.88 -13.56 7.23
C ASP A 219 -6.37 -12.34 6.43
N ARG A 220 -7.34 -11.56 6.93
CA ARG A 220 -7.90 -10.38 6.25
C ARG A 220 -7.16 -9.08 6.50
N VAL A 221 -6.45 -8.97 7.64
CA VAL A 221 -5.69 -7.76 8.00
C VAL A 221 -4.23 -7.88 7.57
N ALA A 222 -3.74 -9.10 7.36
CA ALA A 222 -2.39 -9.38 6.87
C ALA A 222 -2.11 -8.87 5.43
N VAL A 223 -3.12 -8.36 4.71
CA VAL A 223 -3.07 -8.16 3.24
C VAL A 223 -3.02 -6.68 2.86
N ARG A 224 -1.86 -6.03 3.08
CA ARG A 224 -1.50 -4.76 2.42
C ARG A 224 -0.10 -4.89 1.84
N ASP A 225 0.07 -4.54 0.57
CA ASP A 225 1.35 -4.55 -0.15
C ASP A 225 1.68 -3.13 -0.66
N PRO A 226 2.86 -2.54 -0.38
CA PRO A 226 3.91 -3.05 0.52
C PRO A 226 3.39 -3.36 1.92
N LEU A 227 3.97 -4.35 2.61
CA LEU A 227 3.67 -4.55 4.02
C LEU A 227 4.30 -3.37 4.78
N PRO A 228 3.53 -2.64 5.59
CA PRO A 228 4.12 -1.60 6.43
C PRO A 228 5.14 -2.23 7.38
N ILE A 229 6.26 -1.51 7.56
CA ILE A 229 7.36 -1.88 8.46
C ILE A 229 6.83 -2.02 9.90
N CYS A 230 5.88 -1.17 10.30
CA CYS A 230 5.18 -1.22 11.58
C CYS A 230 3.73 -0.85 11.35
N ASP A 231 2.81 -1.70 11.79
CA ASP A 231 1.42 -1.33 12.01
C ASP A 231 1.18 -1.16 13.50
N PHE A 232 0.47 -0.11 13.90
CA PHE A 232 0.14 0.11 15.29
C PHE A 232 -1.22 0.79 15.46
N PHE A 233 -1.83 0.56 16.61
CA PHE A 233 -2.93 1.34 17.13
C PHE A 233 -2.42 2.24 18.25
N TYR A 234 -2.81 3.50 18.24
CA TYR A 234 -2.61 4.41 19.36
C TYR A 234 -3.96 4.64 20.02
N PHE A 235 -4.14 4.16 21.25
CA PHE A 235 -5.32 4.44 22.04
C PHE A 235 -5.04 5.66 22.92
N GLY A 236 -5.76 6.74 22.67
CA GLY A 236 -5.70 7.97 23.45
C GLY A 236 -6.38 7.82 24.81
N LYS A 237 -6.46 8.94 25.52
CA LYS A 237 -7.07 9.00 26.85
C LYS A 237 -8.54 8.61 26.79
N ILE A 238 -8.98 7.83 27.78
CA ILE A 238 -10.37 7.42 27.91
C ILE A 238 -11.15 8.53 28.63
N GLU A 239 -12.09 9.18 27.93
CA GLU A 239 -12.91 10.25 28.50
C GLU A 239 -14.40 9.93 28.29
N ASN A 240 -15.19 9.90 29.37
CA ASN A 240 -16.63 9.64 29.32
C ASN A 240 -17.01 8.37 28.53
N ASP A 241 -16.29 7.27 28.76
CA ASP A 241 -16.51 5.99 28.05
C ASP A 241 -16.28 6.04 26.52
N ILE A 242 -15.64 7.11 26.05
CA ILE A 242 -15.19 7.29 24.67
C ILE A 242 -13.67 7.10 24.61
N ILE A 243 -13.22 6.26 23.68
CA ILE A 243 -11.80 6.04 23.41
C ILE A 243 -11.50 6.56 22.01
N HIS A 244 -10.67 7.59 21.91
CA HIS A 244 -10.10 8.00 20.64
C HIS A 244 -8.95 7.06 20.30
N PHE A 245 -8.93 6.50 19.10
CA PHE A 245 -7.75 5.76 18.67
C PHE A 245 -7.40 6.00 17.20
N ALA A 246 -6.12 5.96 16.90
CA ALA A 246 -5.59 6.14 15.56
C ALA A 246 -4.91 4.86 15.08
N GLN A 247 -5.17 4.49 13.83
CA GLN A 247 -4.38 3.47 13.15
C GLN A 247 -3.27 4.15 12.36
N GLY A 248 -2.04 3.79 12.69
CA GLY A 248 -0.86 4.20 11.96
C GLY A 248 -0.18 3.02 11.29
N SER A 249 0.40 3.29 10.14
CA SER A 249 1.27 2.36 9.42
C SER A 249 2.53 3.11 9.03
N THR A 250 3.71 2.51 9.24
CA THR A 250 4.96 3.06 8.71
C THR A 250 5.33 2.33 7.43
N TYR A 251 5.36 3.04 6.30
CA TYR A 251 5.85 2.53 5.03
C TYR A 251 7.20 3.16 4.75
N ASN A 252 8.25 2.37 4.52
CA ASN A 252 9.61 2.87 4.30
C ASN A 252 10.04 3.92 5.36
N ARG A 253 9.66 3.66 6.63
CA ARG A 253 9.89 4.51 7.82
C ARG A 253 9.23 5.89 7.81
N ARG A 254 8.37 6.19 6.83
CA ARG A 254 7.45 7.33 6.89
C ARG A 254 6.17 6.92 7.62
N MET A 255 5.81 7.66 8.67
CA MET A 255 4.61 7.40 9.46
C MET A 255 3.38 7.96 8.74
N ALA A 256 2.53 7.08 8.22
CA ALA A 256 1.24 7.45 7.68
C ALA A 256 0.15 7.13 8.70
N TYR A 257 -0.38 8.17 9.36
CA TYR A 257 -1.64 8.03 10.11
C TYR A 257 -2.78 8.10 9.11
N ASN A 258 -3.35 6.93 8.82
CA ASN A 258 -4.30 6.84 7.73
C ASN A 258 -5.71 7.16 8.19
N LYS A 259 -6.06 6.88 9.46
CA LYS A 259 -7.44 7.01 9.97
C LYS A 259 -7.49 7.19 11.49
N SER A 260 -8.32 8.13 11.95
CA SER A 260 -8.74 8.26 13.34
C SER A 260 -10.13 7.65 13.51
N TYR A 261 -10.35 7.05 14.68
CA TYR A 261 -11.57 6.34 15.02
C TYR A 261 -11.97 6.66 16.46
N THR A 262 -13.25 6.42 16.74
CA THR A 262 -13.80 6.55 18.09
C THR A 262 -14.39 5.21 18.49
N ILE A 263 -14.17 4.80 19.73
CA ILE A 263 -14.83 3.64 20.33
C ILE A 263 -15.78 4.17 21.40
N ASP A 264 -17.07 3.87 21.24
CA ASP A 264 -18.09 4.19 22.23
C ASP A 264 -18.42 2.95 23.05
N ARG A 265 -18.34 3.00 24.39
CA ARG A 265 -18.95 1.98 25.25
C ARG A 265 -20.44 2.25 25.40
N LYS A 266 -21.28 1.25 25.18
CA LYS A 266 -22.73 1.31 25.43
C LYS A 266 -23.04 0.94 26.88
N GLU A 267 -24.25 1.27 27.31
CA GLU A 267 -24.75 0.98 28.67
C GLU A 267 -24.66 -0.51 29.04
N ASP A 268 -24.75 -1.40 28.06
CA ASP A 268 -24.59 -2.85 28.24
C ASP A 268 -23.12 -3.32 28.26
N GLY A 269 -22.17 -2.39 28.33
CA GLY A 269 -20.74 -2.64 28.41
C GLY A 269 -20.07 -2.98 27.08
N ARG A 270 -20.82 -3.10 25.98
CA ARG A 270 -20.27 -3.40 24.64
C ARG A 270 -19.55 -2.19 24.05
N LEU A 271 -18.44 -2.44 23.37
CA LEU A 271 -17.69 -1.42 22.65
C LEU A 271 -18.09 -1.40 21.19
N PHE A 272 -18.24 -0.21 20.62
CA PHE A 272 -18.53 -0.02 19.20
C PHE A 272 -17.51 0.89 18.57
N PHE A 273 -16.85 0.39 17.54
CA PHE A 273 -16.01 1.19 16.66
C PHE A 273 -16.88 2.06 15.78
N ARG A 274 -16.62 3.36 15.76
CA ARG A 274 -17.32 4.37 14.96
C ARG A 274 -16.35 5.02 13.99
N THR A 275 -16.70 5.00 12.71
CA THR A 275 -15.95 5.72 11.66
C THR A 275 -16.89 6.60 10.86
N ILE A 276 -16.44 7.82 10.54
CA ILE A 276 -17.14 8.71 9.61
C ILE A 276 -16.60 8.42 8.21
N ILE A 277 -17.44 7.87 7.31
CA ILE A 277 -17.07 7.65 5.91
C ILE A 277 -17.57 8.86 5.11
N ARG A 278 -16.70 9.86 4.92
CA ARG A 278 -17.07 11.15 4.30
C ARG A 278 -17.55 11.06 2.84
N ASN A 279 -17.25 9.98 2.14
CA ASN A 279 -17.61 9.82 0.71
C ASN A 279 -19.02 9.24 0.47
N LEU A 280 -19.78 8.89 1.52
CA LEU A 280 -21.12 8.32 1.42
C LEU A 280 -22.05 8.98 2.47
N LYS A 281 -22.49 10.22 2.21
CA LYS A 281 -23.58 10.90 2.94
C LYS A 281 -23.49 10.83 4.49
N ASP A 282 -22.31 11.03 5.07
CA ASP A 282 -22.12 11.03 6.53
C ASP A 282 -22.76 9.82 7.25
N GLU A 283 -22.78 8.63 6.62
CA GLU A 283 -23.23 7.43 7.31
C GLU A 283 -22.21 7.02 8.37
N ILE A 284 -22.62 7.15 9.63
CA ILE A 284 -21.91 6.60 10.78
C ILE A 284 -22.09 5.09 10.77
N LYS A 285 -21.05 4.34 10.37
CA LYS A 285 -21.04 2.89 10.52
C LYS A 285 -20.41 2.52 11.86
N SER A 286 -21.14 1.75 12.65
CA SER A 286 -20.70 1.25 13.95
C SER A 286 -20.63 -0.27 13.96
N TRP A 287 -19.50 -0.84 14.38
CA TRP A 287 -19.31 -2.29 14.48
C TRP A 287 -18.95 -2.66 15.92
N PRO A 288 -19.49 -3.76 16.46
CA PRO A 288 -19.06 -4.26 17.76
C PRO A 288 -17.57 -4.64 17.71
N ILE A 289 -16.85 -4.22 18.74
CA ILE A 289 -15.47 -4.62 18.97
C ILE A 289 -15.33 -5.24 20.35
N TRP A 290 -14.27 -6.02 20.49
CA TRP A 290 -13.86 -6.63 21.73
C TRP A 290 -12.37 -6.45 21.92
N LEU A 291 -11.99 -6.10 23.14
CA LEU A 291 -10.61 -5.86 23.54
C LEU A 291 -10.30 -6.77 24.73
N LYS A 292 -9.17 -7.48 24.69
CA LYS A 292 -8.68 -8.27 25.81
C LYS A 292 -7.19 -8.01 25.99
N ILE A 293 -6.84 -7.39 27.12
CA ILE A 293 -5.44 -7.22 27.52
C ILE A 293 -5.04 -8.40 28.42
N ASP A 294 -3.94 -9.04 28.08
CA ASP A 294 -3.40 -10.17 28.84
C ASP A 294 -1.88 -10.31 28.59
N ASP A 295 -1.12 -10.51 29.66
CA ASP A 295 0.35 -10.67 29.65
C ASP A 295 1.12 -9.60 28.84
N GLY A 296 0.58 -8.37 28.76
CA GLY A 296 1.16 -7.26 28.00
C GLY A 296 0.86 -7.29 26.49
N PHE A 297 -0.07 -8.14 26.07
CA PHE A 297 -0.63 -8.16 24.73
C PHE A 297 -2.09 -7.72 24.74
N LEU A 298 -2.55 -7.19 23.62
CA LEU A 298 -3.93 -6.78 23.40
C LEU A 298 -4.49 -7.58 22.22
N LEU A 299 -5.49 -8.39 22.48
CA LEU A 299 -6.33 -8.94 21.41
C LEU A 299 -7.40 -7.90 21.07
N PHE A 300 -7.35 -7.40 19.84
CA PHE A 300 -8.40 -6.61 19.24
C PHE A 300 -9.18 -7.50 18.27
N TRP A 301 -10.47 -7.59 18.49
CA TRP A 301 -11.38 -8.33 17.62
C TRP A 301 -12.56 -7.44 17.25
N SER A 302 -13.01 -7.49 16.00
CA SER A 302 -14.23 -6.83 15.58
C SER A 302 -15.01 -7.70 14.61
N CYS A 303 -16.33 -7.64 14.70
CA CYS A 303 -17.23 -8.31 13.76
C CYS A 303 -18.12 -7.27 13.09
N ARG A 304 -18.10 -7.27 11.77
CA ARG A 304 -18.78 -6.33 10.91
C ARG A 304 -19.87 -7.05 10.14
N ASP A 305 -21.12 -6.70 10.41
CA ASP A 305 -22.27 -7.16 9.63
C ASP A 305 -22.45 -6.27 8.40
N TRP A 306 -22.44 -6.88 7.22
CA TRP A 306 -22.68 -6.24 5.93
C TRP A 306 -24.14 -6.38 5.47
N GLY A 307 -24.99 -7.06 6.22
CA GLY A 307 -26.35 -7.46 5.85
C GLY A 307 -26.38 -8.81 5.11
N GLU A 308 -27.59 -9.38 4.98
CA GLU A 308 -27.84 -10.65 4.25
C GLU A 308 -27.04 -11.85 4.78
N GLY A 309 -26.68 -11.84 6.08
CA GLY A 309 -25.89 -12.89 6.71
C GLY A 309 -24.38 -12.81 6.40
N ARG A 310 -23.90 -11.71 5.81
CA ARG A 310 -22.47 -11.48 5.54
C ARG A 310 -21.77 -10.82 6.72
N PHE A 311 -20.87 -11.58 7.33
CA PHE A 311 -20.04 -11.10 8.43
C PHE A 311 -18.56 -11.02 8.03
N GLU A 312 -17.89 -9.97 8.47
CA GLU A 312 -16.46 -9.79 8.36
C GLU A 312 -15.85 -9.70 9.76
N GLU A 313 -14.90 -10.59 10.04
CA GLU A 313 -14.16 -10.60 11.29
C GLU A 313 -12.76 -10.06 11.05
N VAL A 314 -12.33 -9.20 11.96
CA VAL A 314 -10.97 -8.64 12.00
C VAL A 314 -10.39 -8.97 13.36
N GLU A 315 -9.25 -9.63 13.36
CA GLU A 315 -8.59 -10.17 14.55
C GLU A 315 -7.13 -9.76 14.48
N VAL A 316 -6.64 -9.03 15.48
CA VAL A 316 -5.22 -8.66 15.58
C VAL A 316 -4.76 -8.78 17.02
N ILE A 317 -3.55 -9.28 17.22
CA ILE A 317 -2.87 -9.27 18.51
C ILE A 317 -1.82 -8.17 18.43
N LEU A 318 -1.85 -7.29 19.42
CA LEU A 318 -0.95 -6.19 19.55
C LEU A 318 -0.10 -6.28 20.82
N THR A 319 1.01 -5.55 20.86
CA THR A 319 1.88 -5.43 22.03
C THR A 319 2.41 -4.01 22.17
N LYS A 320 2.74 -3.57 23.38
CA LYS A 320 3.48 -2.31 23.57
C LYS A 320 4.97 -2.44 23.23
N ASP A 321 5.51 -3.66 23.27
CA ASP A 321 6.91 -3.95 22.95
C ASP A 321 7.02 -4.84 21.70
N PRO A 322 7.27 -4.27 20.51
CA PRO A 322 7.29 -5.00 19.25
C PRO A 322 8.47 -6.01 19.16
N ARG A 323 9.43 -5.96 20.08
CA ARG A 323 10.57 -6.90 20.16
C ARG A 323 10.28 -8.11 21.03
N ARG A 324 9.04 -8.24 21.52
CA ARG A 324 8.64 -9.34 22.38
C ARG A 324 8.20 -10.54 21.54
N ASP A 325 9.11 -11.50 21.40
CA ASP A 325 8.97 -12.62 20.45
C ASP A 325 8.02 -13.74 20.89
N GLN A 326 7.49 -13.70 22.12
CA GLN A 326 6.67 -14.79 22.69
C GLN A 326 5.24 -14.34 22.96
N VAL A 327 4.37 -14.50 21.95
CA VAL A 327 2.92 -14.52 22.12
C VAL A 327 2.46 -15.96 22.24
N ASP A 328 1.71 -16.27 23.29
CA ASP A 328 0.97 -17.53 23.37
C ASP A 328 -0.25 -17.49 22.42
N LYS A 329 -0.03 -17.86 21.15
CA LYS A 329 -1.06 -17.86 20.11
C LYS A 329 -2.24 -18.78 20.47
N GLU A 330 -1.97 -19.88 21.19
CA GLU A 330 -3.00 -20.84 21.59
C GLU A 330 -3.93 -20.26 22.66
N LYS A 331 -3.38 -19.48 23.60
CA LYS A 331 -4.15 -18.73 24.59
C LYS A 331 -5.10 -17.73 23.95
N PHE A 332 -4.62 -16.90 23.02
CA PHE A 332 -5.46 -15.93 22.30
C PHE A 332 -6.47 -16.59 21.35
N THR A 333 -6.11 -17.71 20.74
CA THR A 333 -7.03 -18.55 19.95
C THR A 333 -8.14 -19.12 20.83
N SER A 334 -7.81 -19.54 22.05
CA SER A 334 -8.78 -20.09 23.01
C SER A 334 -9.77 -19.02 23.47
N TYR A 335 -9.30 -17.79 23.70
CA TYR A 335 -10.17 -16.65 23.95
C TYR A 335 -11.19 -16.42 22.83
N LEU A 336 -10.74 -16.38 21.58
CA LEU A 336 -11.66 -16.24 20.44
C LEU A 336 -12.71 -17.37 20.40
N LYS A 337 -12.30 -18.63 20.64
CA LYS A 337 -13.23 -19.78 20.68
C LYS A 337 -14.23 -19.70 21.81
N GLU A 338 -13.80 -19.32 23.01
CA GLU A 338 -14.66 -19.18 24.19
C GLU A 338 -15.83 -18.22 23.91
N TYR A 339 -15.55 -17.14 23.19
CA TYR A 339 -16.54 -16.13 22.82
C TYR A 339 -17.24 -16.41 21.48
N GLY A 340 -17.10 -17.62 20.95
CA GLY A 340 -17.80 -18.04 19.74
C GLY A 340 -17.31 -17.40 18.45
N ALA A 341 -16.15 -16.73 18.46
CA ALA A 341 -15.43 -16.37 17.24
C ALA A 341 -14.74 -17.61 16.66
N LYS A 342 -14.48 -17.60 15.35
CA LYS A 342 -13.72 -18.65 14.68
C LYS A 342 -12.31 -18.15 14.43
N PRO A 343 -11.38 -18.37 15.38
CA PRO A 343 -10.03 -17.87 15.25
C PRO A 343 -9.41 -18.38 13.96
N ARG A 344 -8.88 -17.45 13.20
CA ARG A 344 -8.17 -17.76 11.96
C ARG A 344 -6.69 -17.96 12.24
N ILE A 345 -5.96 -18.40 11.22
CA ILE A 345 -4.50 -18.50 11.28
C ILE A 345 -3.95 -17.09 11.53
N PHE A 346 -3.23 -16.92 12.64
CA PHE A 346 -2.48 -15.71 12.94
C PHE A 346 -1.18 -15.69 12.14
N PHE A 347 -1.01 -14.66 11.31
CA PHE A 347 0.24 -14.41 10.60
C PHE A 347 1.14 -13.52 11.44
N GLU A 348 2.39 -13.92 11.57
CA GLU A 348 3.42 -13.18 12.28
C GLU A 348 3.85 -11.95 11.49
N ARG A 349 3.98 -10.82 12.19
CA ARG A 349 4.54 -9.59 11.63
C ARG A 349 5.94 -9.39 12.19
N TYR A 350 6.95 -9.34 11.31
CA TYR A 350 8.32 -9.06 11.68
C TYR A 350 8.52 -7.56 11.94
N HIS A 351 8.95 -7.20 13.15
CA HIS A 351 9.11 -5.81 13.60
C HIS A 351 10.56 -5.44 13.95
N GLU A 352 11.56 -6.14 13.41
CA GLU A 352 12.99 -5.93 13.75
C GLU A 352 13.45 -4.46 13.58
N THR A 353 12.74 -3.67 12.76
CA THR A 353 13.06 -2.26 12.48
C THR A 353 12.06 -1.26 13.07
N CYS A 354 11.12 -1.69 13.91
CA CYS A 354 10.19 -0.76 14.55
C CYS A 354 10.85 0.06 15.65
N PRO A 355 10.73 1.40 15.61
CA PRO A 355 11.16 2.23 16.72
C PRO A 355 10.34 1.83 17.96
N SER A 356 11.03 1.58 19.08
CA SER A 356 10.38 1.34 20.36
C SER A 356 9.47 2.52 20.71
N SER A 357 8.40 2.28 21.48
CA SER A 357 7.48 3.31 21.98
C SER A 357 8.19 4.53 22.58
N ASP A 358 9.41 4.33 23.08
CA ASP A 358 10.22 5.32 23.76
C ASP A 358 10.89 6.34 22.83
N SER A 359 10.78 6.21 21.49
CA SER A 359 11.40 7.15 20.55
C SER A 359 10.53 8.34 20.16
N THR A 360 9.27 8.40 20.59
CA THR A 360 8.48 9.63 20.53
C THR A 360 8.60 10.33 21.86
N THR A 361 9.58 11.22 21.97
CA THR A 361 9.71 12.13 23.11
C THR A 361 8.55 13.10 23.11
N VAL A 362 7.70 12.97 24.13
CA VAL A 362 6.54 13.82 24.36
C VAL A 362 7.07 15.19 24.83
N HIS A 363 6.99 16.19 23.96
CA HIS A 363 7.02 17.60 24.36
C HIS A 363 5.59 18.13 24.37
N GLU A 364 5.23 18.90 25.39
CA GLU A 364 3.92 19.56 25.44
C GLU A 364 3.78 20.66 24.37
N GLU A 365 4.90 21.28 23.92
CA GLU A 365 4.91 22.34 22.89
C GLU A 365 6.23 22.35 22.10
N CYS A 366 6.20 22.90 20.87
CA CYS A 366 7.40 23.15 20.07
C CYS A 366 8.35 24.16 20.74
N PRO A 367 9.66 23.84 20.87
CA PRO A 367 10.61 24.74 21.49
C PRO A 367 10.73 26.08 20.76
N ARG A 368 10.93 27.15 21.52
CA ARG A 368 11.07 28.50 20.99
C ARG A 368 12.53 28.79 20.62
N ILE A 369 12.96 28.30 19.47
CA ILE A 369 14.28 28.64 18.93
C ILE A 369 14.18 30.01 18.21
N VAL A 370 15.27 30.74 18.06
CA VAL A 370 15.31 31.97 17.26
C VAL A 370 16.19 31.71 16.05
N THR A 371 15.72 32.12 14.87
CA THR A 371 16.53 32.09 13.64
C THR A 371 17.61 33.16 13.72
N ASP A 372 18.86 32.77 13.47
CA ASP A 372 19.99 33.69 13.38
C ASP A 372 19.88 34.60 12.14
N SER A 373 20.91 35.41 11.87
CA SER A 373 21.02 36.17 10.62
C SER A 373 20.80 35.28 9.41
N LEU A 374 19.94 35.73 8.48
CA LEU A 374 19.69 35.08 7.19
C LEU A 374 20.73 35.48 6.12
N GLU A 375 21.74 36.26 6.51
CA GLU A 375 22.84 36.64 5.63
C GLU A 375 23.58 35.39 5.13
N GLY A 376 23.80 35.31 3.82
CA GLY A 376 24.47 34.17 3.19
C GLY A 376 23.57 32.95 2.93
N LEU A 377 22.28 32.99 3.28
CA LEU A 377 21.32 31.92 2.99
C LEU A 377 21.11 31.70 1.48
N GLU A 378 21.19 32.77 0.68
CA GLU A 378 20.92 32.72 -0.77
C GLU A 378 21.78 31.69 -1.51
N GLY A 379 21.18 31.04 -2.50
CA GLY A 379 21.82 30.04 -3.34
C GLY A 379 21.42 28.61 -2.99
N ARG A 380 22.17 27.65 -3.57
CA ARG A 380 21.89 26.22 -3.45
C ARG A 380 22.63 25.59 -2.28
N TRP A 381 21.91 24.84 -1.48
CA TRP A 381 22.40 24.05 -0.36
C TRP A 381 22.01 22.58 -0.57
N PHE A 382 22.94 21.67 -0.38
CA PHE A 382 22.73 20.23 -0.52
C PHE A 382 22.55 19.62 0.87
N MET A 383 21.52 18.81 1.07
CA MET A 383 21.28 18.15 2.35
C MET A 383 22.36 17.10 2.59
N VAL A 384 23.13 17.25 3.67
CA VAL A 384 24.21 16.34 4.09
C VAL A 384 23.80 15.32 5.13
N TYR A 385 22.98 15.75 6.07
CA TYR A 385 22.42 14.89 7.11
C TYR A 385 20.94 15.21 7.29
N GLY A 386 20.15 14.18 7.62
CA GLY A 386 18.76 14.33 7.99
C GLY A 386 18.39 13.54 9.23
N SER A 387 17.43 14.03 10.00
CA SER A 387 16.92 13.42 11.23
C SER A 387 16.02 12.20 10.98
N ASP A 388 15.53 12.05 9.74
CA ASP A 388 14.73 10.91 9.31
C ASP A 388 15.55 9.96 8.44
N ARG A 389 15.61 8.69 8.82
CA ARG A 389 16.20 7.63 8.00
C ARG A 389 15.22 7.25 6.90
N VAL A 390 15.17 8.04 5.84
CA VAL A 390 14.42 7.67 4.64
C VAL A 390 15.30 6.72 3.83
N ASP A 391 15.09 5.42 3.99
CA ASP A 391 15.84 4.39 3.25
C ASP A 391 15.66 4.53 1.72
N ASP A 392 14.61 5.23 1.25
CA ASP A 392 14.39 5.55 -0.17
C ASP A 392 15.30 6.67 -0.72
N PHE A 393 16.06 7.38 0.13
CA PHE A 393 16.92 8.51 -0.28
C PHE A 393 18.40 8.17 -0.44
N LEU A 394 18.80 6.91 -0.22
CA LEU A 394 20.21 6.49 -0.32
C LEU A 394 20.82 6.70 -1.72
N ASP A 395 20.00 6.85 -2.75
CA ASP A 395 20.41 7.13 -4.14
C ASP A 395 19.89 8.48 -4.65
N THR A 396 19.41 9.38 -3.78
CA THR A 396 18.85 10.68 -4.18
C THR A 396 19.75 11.84 -3.78
N CYS A 397 19.88 12.82 -4.68
CA CYS A 397 20.47 14.10 -4.32
C CYS A 397 19.36 15.09 -3.93
N GLU A 398 19.33 15.50 -2.65
CA GLU A 398 18.43 16.55 -2.20
C GLU A 398 19.14 17.90 -2.07
N PHE A 399 18.49 18.94 -2.57
CA PHE A 399 18.98 20.31 -2.46
C PHE A 399 17.85 21.30 -2.21
N PHE A 400 18.24 22.43 -1.63
CA PHE A 400 17.39 23.56 -1.30
C PHE A 400 18.00 24.78 -1.98
N HIS A 401 17.26 25.41 -2.88
CA HIS A 401 17.68 26.66 -3.50
C HIS A 401 16.88 27.80 -2.90
N PHE A 402 17.54 28.66 -2.11
CA PHE A 402 16.92 29.82 -1.49
C PHE A 402 17.12 31.05 -2.37
N GLU A 403 16.01 31.70 -2.69
CA GLU A 403 15.94 32.97 -3.41
C GLU A 403 15.27 33.99 -2.48
N LYS A 404 15.99 35.07 -2.17
CA LYS A 404 15.39 36.20 -1.46
C LYS A 404 14.53 36.97 -2.45
N ILE A 405 13.27 37.22 -2.08
CA ILE A 405 12.38 38.04 -2.90
C ILE A 405 12.43 39.48 -2.38
N GLU A 406 11.65 39.83 -1.36
CA GLU A 406 11.59 41.17 -0.75
C GLU A 406 11.03 41.07 0.69
N ASN A 407 11.28 42.06 1.56
CA ASN A 407 10.66 42.21 2.89
C ASN A 407 10.67 40.94 3.79
N ASP A 408 11.83 40.31 3.95
CA ASP A 408 12.02 39.08 4.75
C ASP A 408 11.22 37.85 4.29
N ILE A 409 10.61 37.90 3.10
CA ILE A 409 10.04 36.75 2.41
C ILE A 409 11.15 36.00 1.68
N ILE A 410 11.31 34.73 2.01
CA ILE A 410 12.28 33.84 1.35
C ILE A 410 11.52 32.80 0.56
N HIS A 411 11.78 32.73 -0.75
CA HIS A 411 11.32 31.60 -1.54
C HIS A 411 12.40 30.54 -1.52
N PHE A 412 12.00 29.28 -1.41
CA PHE A 412 12.94 28.20 -1.66
C PHE A 412 12.33 27.07 -2.47
N VAL A 413 13.18 26.45 -3.27
CA VAL A 413 12.86 25.25 -4.03
C VAL A 413 13.57 24.09 -3.36
N TRP A 414 12.79 23.13 -2.86
CA TRP A 414 13.30 21.82 -2.50
C TRP A 414 13.29 20.94 -3.74
N GLY A 415 14.46 20.50 -4.17
CA GLY A 415 14.65 19.59 -5.28
C GLY A 415 15.19 18.24 -4.80
N SER A 416 14.70 17.17 -5.41
CA SER A 416 15.22 15.82 -5.22
C SER A 416 15.50 15.20 -6.60
N THR A 417 16.73 14.71 -6.80
CA THR A 417 17.17 14.07 -8.04
C THR A 417 17.40 12.58 -7.80
N TYR A 418 16.67 11.72 -8.54
CA TYR A 418 16.81 10.27 -8.52
C TYR A 418 16.93 9.74 -9.95
N ASN A 419 17.94 8.92 -10.24
CA ASN A 419 18.19 8.36 -11.58
C ASN A 419 18.17 9.41 -12.72
N GLY A 420 18.60 10.64 -12.42
CA GLY A 420 18.68 11.76 -13.37
C GLY A 420 17.37 12.50 -13.60
N ILE A 421 16.28 12.07 -12.97
CA ILE A 421 15.00 12.79 -12.95
C ILE A 421 14.99 13.68 -11.71
N THR A 422 14.68 14.97 -11.89
CA THR A 422 14.61 15.93 -10.79
C THR A 422 13.17 16.38 -10.57
N SER A 423 12.65 16.18 -9.37
CA SER A 423 11.38 16.74 -8.91
C SER A 423 11.64 17.94 -8.02
N ASN A 424 10.89 19.03 -8.24
CA ASN A 424 11.01 20.27 -7.48
C ASN A 424 9.68 20.63 -6.82
N ILE A 425 9.74 21.08 -5.58
CA ILE A 425 8.61 21.67 -4.87
C ILE A 425 9.03 23.05 -4.36
N SER A 426 8.25 24.06 -4.70
CA SER A 426 8.48 25.44 -4.28
C SER A 426 7.70 25.76 -3.01
N TYR A 427 8.36 26.47 -2.11
CA TYR A 427 7.82 26.91 -0.83
C TYR A 427 8.12 28.39 -0.62
N THR A 428 7.28 29.04 0.18
CA THR A 428 7.50 30.40 0.66
C THR A 428 7.69 30.35 2.16
N ILE A 429 8.71 31.03 2.66
CA ILE A 429 8.96 31.25 4.08
C ILE A 429 8.62 32.70 4.38
N ASP A 430 7.67 32.90 5.29
CA ASP A 430 7.30 34.21 5.80
C ASP A 430 7.75 34.37 7.25
N ARG A 431 8.30 35.54 7.57
CA ARG A 431 8.56 35.95 8.96
C ARG A 431 7.27 36.52 9.55
N ASN A 432 6.82 35.97 10.67
CA ASN A 432 5.73 36.52 11.45
C ASN A 432 6.21 37.82 12.12
N GLU A 433 5.47 38.91 11.92
CA GLU A 433 5.81 40.23 12.45
C GLU A 433 5.71 40.28 13.99
N ASP A 434 4.83 39.48 14.59
CA ASP A 434 4.53 39.53 16.03
C ASP A 434 5.61 38.86 16.89
N ASP A 435 6.20 37.75 16.43
CA ASP A 435 7.14 36.94 17.19
C ASP A 435 8.47 36.67 16.46
N GLY A 436 8.62 37.19 15.24
CA GLY A 436 9.81 37.03 14.41
C GLY A 436 10.03 35.61 13.87
N ARG A 437 9.09 34.68 14.09
CA ARG A 437 9.23 33.29 13.67
C ARG A 437 9.11 33.15 12.16
N LEU A 438 9.95 32.29 11.59
CA LEU A 438 9.81 31.90 10.21
C LEU A 438 8.77 30.78 10.10
N SER A 439 7.96 30.81 9.06
CA SER A 439 7.00 29.75 8.78
C SER A 439 6.95 29.41 7.30
N ILE A 440 6.96 28.12 6.98
CA ILE A 440 6.72 27.64 5.63
C ILE A 440 5.23 27.70 5.35
N ARG A 441 4.87 28.40 4.28
CA ARG A 441 3.55 28.38 3.69
C ARG A 441 3.59 27.55 2.41
N THR A 442 2.66 26.61 2.31
CA THR A 442 2.43 25.85 1.09
C THR A 442 0.96 25.84 0.75
N ILE A 443 0.64 26.04 -0.53
CA ILE A 443 -0.72 25.88 -1.06
C ILE A 443 -0.82 24.42 -1.52
N ILE A 444 -1.31 23.55 -0.65
CA ILE A 444 -1.67 22.20 -1.06
C ILE A 444 -2.99 22.31 -1.81
N ARG A 445 -2.96 22.23 -3.15
CA ARG A 445 -4.16 22.18 -3.99
C ARG A 445 -4.91 20.85 -3.81
N ASN A 446 -5.47 20.63 -2.64
CA ASN A 446 -6.49 19.61 -2.40
C ASN A 446 -7.71 20.31 -1.80
N GLU A 447 -8.76 20.45 -2.62
CA GLU A 447 -10.18 20.73 -2.37
C GLU A 447 -10.67 21.70 -1.26
N MET A 448 -9.81 22.32 -0.42
CA MET A 448 -10.19 23.31 0.59
C MET A 448 -9.21 24.47 0.82
N ASP A 449 -8.24 24.74 -0.06
CA ASP A 449 -7.32 25.90 0.04
C ASP A 449 -6.83 26.21 1.48
N GLU A 450 -6.56 25.19 2.29
CA GLU A 450 -6.11 25.39 3.67
C GLU A 450 -4.62 25.74 3.65
N LEU A 451 -4.31 27.00 3.98
CA LEU A 451 -2.95 27.45 4.21
C LEU A 451 -2.40 26.77 5.47
N LYS A 452 -1.56 25.76 5.28
CA LYS A 452 -0.79 25.18 6.38
C LYS A 452 0.50 25.97 6.56
N SER A 453 0.71 26.46 7.77
CA SER A 453 1.90 27.18 8.20
C SER A 453 2.69 26.28 9.14
N TRP A 454 3.96 26.02 8.84
CA TRP A 454 4.84 25.22 9.70
C TRP A 454 6.00 26.07 10.19
N PRO A 455 6.21 26.21 11.51
CA PRO A 455 7.31 27.02 12.00
C PRO A 455 8.64 26.35 11.63
N ILE A 456 9.59 27.18 11.23
CA ILE A 456 10.95 26.76 10.89
C ILE A 456 11.98 27.66 11.53
N TRP A 457 13.19 27.11 11.62
CA TRP A 457 14.34 27.79 12.15
C TRP A 457 15.55 27.47 11.31
N LEU A 458 16.32 28.51 11.02
CA LEU A 458 17.51 28.42 10.20
C LEU A 458 18.71 28.90 11.01
N LYS A 459 19.81 28.17 10.96
CA LYS A 459 21.09 28.59 11.53
C LYS A 459 22.20 28.30 10.55
N ILE A 460 22.95 29.34 10.17
CA ILE A 460 24.16 29.19 9.35
C ILE A 460 25.36 29.21 10.28
N ASP A 461 26.21 28.19 10.19
CA ASP A 461 27.37 28.04 11.04
C ASP A 461 28.48 27.25 10.31
N ASP A 462 29.70 27.78 10.31
CA ASP A 462 30.87 27.22 9.62
C ASP A 462 30.64 26.79 8.15
N GLY A 463 29.71 27.46 7.45
CA GLY A 463 29.35 27.15 6.05
C GLY A 463 28.38 25.98 5.88
N PHE A 464 27.75 25.55 6.97
CA PHE A 464 26.60 24.66 6.99
C PHE A 464 25.34 25.42 7.37
N LEU A 465 24.19 24.93 6.91
CA LEU A 465 22.87 25.42 7.26
C LEU A 465 22.17 24.32 8.06
N LEU A 466 21.82 24.59 9.30
CA LEU A 466 20.86 23.81 10.06
C LEU A 466 19.46 24.32 9.72
N PHE A 467 18.67 23.45 9.12
CA PHE A 467 17.25 23.63 8.91
C PHE A 467 16.51 22.79 9.95
N TRP A 468 15.65 23.43 10.73
CA TRP A 468 14.81 22.74 11.71
C TRP A 468 13.36 23.17 11.54
N SER A 469 12.44 22.22 11.65
CA SER A 469 11.01 22.47 11.70
C SER A 469 10.39 21.63 12.81
N CYS A 470 9.38 22.19 13.45
CA CYS A 470 8.66 21.55 14.53
C CYS A 470 7.17 21.68 14.28
N ARG A 471 6.45 20.57 14.32
CA ARG A 471 5.03 20.52 14.06
C ARG A 471 4.30 19.94 15.26
N ASP A 472 3.48 20.78 15.87
CA ASP A 472 2.50 20.36 16.86
C ASP A 472 1.26 19.81 16.15
N TRP A 473 0.90 18.57 16.49
CA TRP A 473 -0.28 17.89 15.98
C TRP A 473 -1.46 17.94 16.96
N GLY A 474 -1.28 18.56 18.13
CA GLY A 474 -2.20 18.51 19.27
C GLY A 474 -1.94 17.30 20.18
N GLU A 475 -2.57 17.29 21.36
CA GLU A 475 -2.52 16.18 22.33
C GLU A 475 -1.11 15.79 22.81
N GLY A 476 -0.19 16.77 22.89
CA GLY A 476 1.21 16.56 23.29
C GLY A 476 2.07 15.88 22.23
N ARG A 477 1.60 15.84 20.97
CA ARG A 477 2.34 15.24 19.86
C ARG A 477 3.08 16.32 19.07
N VAL A 478 4.39 16.28 19.17
CA VAL A 478 5.31 17.12 18.40
C VAL A 478 6.12 16.25 17.44
N GLU A 479 6.27 16.71 16.20
CA GLU A 479 7.14 16.13 15.17
C GLU A 479 8.24 17.13 14.83
N GLU A 480 9.51 16.70 14.96
CA GLU A 480 10.67 17.54 14.63
C GLU A 480 11.38 16.99 13.39
N ILE A 481 11.63 17.87 12.42
CA ILE A 481 12.40 17.58 11.22
C ILE A 481 13.66 18.42 11.29
N VAL A 482 14.83 17.79 11.18
CA VAL A 482 16.13 18.46 11.20
C VAL A 482 16.95 18.03 10.00
N TRP A 483 17.46 19.00 9.25
CA TRP A 483 18.39 18.79 8.15
C TRP A 483 19.63 19.65 8.33
N ILE A 484 20.80 19.09 8.01
CA ILE A 484 22.04 19.85 7.90
C ILE A 484 22.37 19.91 6.42
N LEU A 485 22.63 21.11 5.91
CA LEU A 485 22.90 21.36 4.51
C LEU A 485 24.25 22.06 4.30
N THR A 486 24.84 21.93 3.12
CA THR A 486 26.12 22.56 2.74
C THR A 486 26.03 23.16 1.34
N LYS A 487 26.78 24.24 1.07
CA LYS A 487 26.97 24.73 -0.30
C LYS A 487 27.95 23.86 -1.11
N ASP A 488 28.79 23.07 -0.43
CA ASP A 488 29.75 22.16 -1.04
C ASP A 488 29.48 20.71 -0.60
N PRO A 489 28.88 19.85 -1.44
CA PRO A 489 28.60 18.45 -1.12
C PRO A 489 29.88 17.59 -1.09
N ARG A 490 31.07 18.19 -1.29
CA ARG A 490 32.37 17.54 -1.09
C ARG A 490 32.92 17.68 0.33
N ARG A 491 32.19 18.37 1.20
CA ARG A 491 32.64 18.69 2.55
C ARG A 491 32.25 17.57 3.51
N ASP A 492 33.19 16.65 3.75
CA ASP A 492 32.96 15.41 4.51
C ASP A 492 33.06 15.58 6.05
N GLN A 493 33.26 16.81 6.56
CA GLN A 493 33.47 17.10 7.98
C GLN A 493 32.35 17.99 8.54
N VAL A 494 31.16 17.40 8.72
CA VAL A 494 30.10 18.00 9.54
C VAL A 494 30.28 17.53 10.97
N ASP A 495 30.40 18.46 11.90
CA ASP A 495 30.30 18.16 13.33
C ASP A 495 28.82 18.04 13.71
N THR A 496 28.25 16.85 13.53
CA THR A 496 26.84 16.57 13.87
C THR A 496 26.59 16.66 15.38
N GLU A 497 27.61 16.47 16.21
CA GLU A 497 27.52 16.62 17.66
C GLU A 497 27.35 18.09 18.07
N LYS A 498 28.02 19.02 17.36
CA LYS A 498 27.82 20.47 17.54
C LYS A 498 26.37 20.88 17.30
N PHE A 499 25.78 20.45 16.17
CA PHE A 499 24.38 20.76 15.86
C PHE A 499 23.39 20.06 16.79
N THR A 500 23.68 18.80 17.17
CA THR A 500 22.88 18.06 18.16
C THR A 500 22.87 18.77 19.51
N SER A 501 24.04 19.24 19.97
CA SER A 501 24.18 19.94 21.25
C SER A 501 23.45 21.27 21.21
N TYR A 502 23.58 22.04 20.12
CA TYR A 502 22.85 23.28 19.93
C TYR A 502 21.33 23.10 20.02
N LEU A 503 20.78 22.07 19.35
CA LEU A 503 19.34 21.79 19.38
C LEU A 503 18.88 21.43 20.80
N LYS A 504 19.63 20.58 21.51
CA LYS A 504 19.34 20.19 22.90
C LYS A 504 19.37 21.37 23.87
N GLU A 505 20.37 22.25 23.74
CA GLU A 505 20.47 23.47 24.56
C GLU A 505 19.29 24.42 24.34
N ASN A 506 18.68 24.37 23.16
CA ASN A 506 17.51 25.16 22.80
C ASN A 506 16.18 24.41 22.99
N GLY A 507 16.21 23.27 23.70
CA GLY A 507 15.02 22.52 24.12
C GLY A 507 14.45 21.57 23.08
N ALA A 508 15.06 21.43 21.90
CA ALA A 508 14.69 20.41 20.92
C ALA A 508 15.27 19.04 21.31
N ILE A 509 14.63 17.97 20.85
CA ILE A 509 15.14 16.59 21.02
C ILE A 509 15.36 16.01 19.63
N PRO A 510 16.48 16.37 18.97
CA PRO A 510 16.75 15.88 17.64
C PRO A 510 16.91 14.36 17.66
N SER A 511 16.26 13.69 16.71
CA SER A 511 16.56 12.29 16.42
C SER A 511 18.00 12.15 15.89
N THR A 512 18.47 10.90 15.79
CA THR A 512 19.81 10.61 15.25
C THR A 512 19.94 11.15 13.83
N PHE A 513 21.04 11.86 13.54
CA PHE A 513 21.36 12.28 12.18
C PHE A 513 21.85 11.10 11.34
N PHE A 514 21.27 10.96 10.16
CA PHE A 514 21.68 10.00 9.14
C PHE A 514 22.36 10.73 7.99
N GLU A 515 23.56 10.26 7.64
CA GLU A 515 24.31 10.78 6.50
C GLU A 515 23.57 10.42 5.19
N GLN A 516 23.46 11.39 4.30
CA GLN A 516 22.93 11.21 2.94
C GLN A 516 24.05 10.85 1.96
N ASN A 517 23.75 10.15 0.88
CA ASN A 517 24.75 9.80 -0.12
C ASN A 517 25.06 10.99 -1.04
N HIS A 518 26.19 11.66 -0.80
CA HIS A 518 26.61 12.85 -1.57
C HIS A 518 27.19 12.55 -2.95
N GLU A 519 27.51 11.29 -3.26
CA GLU A 519 28.10 10.94 -4.56
C GLU A 519 27.12 11.22 -5.71
N THR A 520 25.83 10.99 -5.47
CA THR A 520 24.76 11.30 -6.43
C THR A 520 24.69 12.80 -6.70
N CYS A 521 24.81 13.65 -5.67
CA CYS A 521 24.85 15.11 -5.86
C CYS A 521 26.07 15.57 -6.66
N ARG A 522 27.23 14.96 -6.42
CA ARG A 522 28.46 15.25 -7.18
C ARG A 522 28.28 14.89 -8.66
N TYR A 523 27.66 13.74 -8.96
CA TYR A 523 27.45 13.27 -10.33
C TYR A 523 26.58 14.22 -11.17
N TYR A 524 25.47 14.73 -10.62
CA TYR A 524 24.50 15.51 -11.38
C TYR A 524 24.79 17.01 -11.45
N PHE A 525 25.44 17.60 -10.45
CA PHE A 525 25.57 19.06 -10.35
C PHE A 525 26.99 19.60 -10.55
N TRP A 526 27.99 18.72 -10.68
CA TRP A 526 29.41 19.12 -10.72
C TRP A 526 30.22 18.45 -11.84
N LYS A 527 29.55 17.96 -12.91
CA LYS A 527 30.22 17.52 -14.14
C LYS A 527 30.50 18.67 -15.11
#